data_AF-A0A0U1KUD3-F1
#
_entry.id   AF-A0A0U1KUD3-F1
#
_cell.length_a   1.000
_cell.length_b   1.000
_cell.length_c   1.000
_cell.angle_alpha   90.00
_cell.angle_beta   90.00
_cell.angle_gamma   90.00
#
_symmetry.space_group_name_H-M   'P 1'
#
loop_
_entity.id
_entity.type
_entity.pdbx_description
1 polymer ?
#
loop_
_entity_poly.entity_id
_entity_poly.type
_entity_poly.pdbx_seq_one_letter_code
_entity_poly.pdbx_strand_id
1 'polypeptide(L)' 'MKFFWYVCDGEVEEYSGQEVNWNNSVIVFAKSPEDALLKVMKYHLGTLERIGVICGGKSIEVIS' A
#
# COMPACT_ATOMS: atom_id res chain seq x y z
N MET A 1 6.62 -15.03 -1.36
CA MET A 1 5.35 -14.38 -1.73
C MET A 1 5.41 -12.96 -1.17
N LYS A 2 5.39 -11.93 -2.03
CA LYS A 2 5.45 -10.53 -1.60
C LYS A 2 4.01 -10.04 -1.41
N PHE A 3 3.75 -9.40 -0.27
CA PHE A 3 2.41 -8.91 0.09
C PHE A 3 2.33 -7.38 0.18
N PHE A 4 3.46 -6.69 -0.02
CA PHE A 4 3.51 -5.23 0.03
C PHE A 4 3.69 -4.69 -1.38
N TRP A 5 2.78 -3.82 -1.76
CA TRP A 5 2.73 -3.17 -3.06
C TRP A 5 2.84 -1.67 -2.86
N TYR A 6 3.67 -1.03 -3.66
CA TYR A 6 3.72 0.42 -3.78
C TYR A 6 2.82 0.82 -4.94
N VAL A 7 1.85 1.70 -4.66
CA VAL A 7 0.93 2.23 -5.68
C VAL A 7 1.21 3.71 -5.82
N CYS A 8 1.49 4.17 -7.03
CA CYS A 8 1.75 5.58 -7.33
C CYS A 8 0.98 5.99 -8.59
N ASP A 9 0.08 6.96 -8.47
CA ASP A 9 -0.73 7.47 -9.61
C ASP A 9 -1.43 6.36 -10.42
N GLY A 10 -1.82 5.26 -9.76
CA GLY A 10 -2.49 4.10 -10.37
C GLY A 10 -1.55 3.02 -10.92
N GLU A 11 -0.24 3.27 -10.96
CA GLU A 11 0.78 2.26 -11.26
C GLU A 11 1.08 1.43 -10.01
N VAL A 12 1.30 0.12 -10.20
CA VAL A 12 1.58 -0.80 -9.10
C VAL A 12 2.91 -1.51 -9.31
N GLU A 13 3.76 -1.44 -8.29
CA GLU A 13 5.02 -2.16 -8.24
C GLU A 13 5.24 -2.79 -6.86
N GLU A 14 6.23 -3.68 -6.76
CA GLU A 14 6.57 -4.31 -5.49
C GLU A 14 7.23 -3.31 -4.54
N TYR A 15 6.76 -3.27 -3.28
CA TYR A 15 7.40 -2.43 -2.28
C TYR A 15 8.79 -2.97 -1.93
N SER A 16 9.77 -2.09 -2.10
CA SER A 16 11.20 -2.32 -1.89
C SER A 16 11.85 -1.19 -1.07
N GLY A 17 11.04 -0.34 -0.41
CA GLY A 17 11.51 0.78 0.40
C GLY A 17 11.28 2.17 -0.23
N GLN A 18 10.42 2.27 -1.23
CA GLN A 18 10.00 3.53 -1.84
C GLN A 18 9.42 4.49 -0.79
N GLU A 19 9.61 5.79 -1.00
CA GLU A 19 9.06 6.83 -0.14
C GLU A 19 7.58 7.08 -0.46
N VAL A 20 6.77 7.24 0.58
CA VAL A 20 5.31 7.38 0.49
C VAL A 20 4.91 8.76 0.98
N ASN A 21 4.09 9.46 0.21
CA ASN A 21 3.60 10.80 0.58
C ASN A 21 2.09 10.84 0.89
N TRP A 22 1.38 9.72 0.72
CA TRP A 22 -0.05 9.56 1.00
C TRP A 22 -1.00 10.46 0.20
N ASN A 23 -0.48 11.21 -0.76
CA ASN A 23 -1.25 12.04 -1.68
C ASN A 23 -1.44 11.32 -3.01
N ASN A 24 -0.33 10.89 -3.61
CA ASN A 24 -0.33 10.15 -4.87
C ASN A 24 0.36 8.79 -4.78
N SER A 25 1.11 8.55 -3.69
CA SER A 25 1.74 7.26 -3.43
C SER A 25 1.33 6.66 -2.09
N VAL A 26 1.15 5.33 -2.05
CA VAL A 26 0.74 4.55 -0.87
C VAL A 26 1.39 3.16 -0.87
N ILE A 27 1.52 2.55 0.32
CA ILE A 27 1.84 1.13 0.44
C ILE A 27 0.57 0.36 0.79
N VAL A 28 0.38 -0.79 0.15
CA VAL A 28 -0.79 -1.63 0.32
C VAL A 28 -0.38 -3.04 0.67
N PHE A 29 -1.00 -3.61 1.70
CA PHE A 29 -0.90 -5.02 2.01
C PHE A 29 -1.96 -5.80 1.22
N ALA A 30 -1.55 -6.51 0.16
CA ALA A 30 -2.45 -7.19 -0.76
C ALA A 30 -1.85 -8.49 -1.33
N LYS A 31 -2.72 -9.41 -1.76
CA LYS A 31 -2.30 -10.72 -2.30
C LYS A 31 -1.79 -10.64 -3.74
N SER A 32 -2.19 -9.62 -4.49
CA SER A 32 -1.79 -9.37 -5.87
C SER A 32 -1.82 -7.86 -6.18
N PRO A 33 -1.23 -7.41 -7.31
CA PRO A 33 -1.28 -6.02 -7.73
C PRO A 33 -2.72 -5.51 -7.93
N GLU A 34 -3.61 -6.35 -8.45
CA GLU A 34 -5.01 -5.98 -8.69
C GLU A 34 -5.78 -5.79 -7.38
N ASP A 35 -5.52 -6.66 -6.39
CA ASP A 35 -6.05 -6.50 -5.03
C ASP A 35 -5.51 -5.21 -4.38
N ALA A 36 -4.26 -4.83 -4.67
CA ALA A 36 -3.69 -3.57 -4.18
C ALA A 36 -4.48 -2.37 -4.70
N LEU A 37 -4.76 -2.29 -6.01
CA LEU A 37 -5.58 -1.22 -6.60
C LEU A 37 -6.97 -1.16 -5.99
N LEU A 38 -7.64 -2.31 -5.83
CA LEU A 38 -8.96 -2.38 -5.22
C LEU A 38 -8.97 -1.83 -3.79
N LYS A 39 -7.92 -2.12 -3.01
CA LYS A 39 -7.78 -1.57 -1.66
C LYS A 39 -7.52 -0.08 -1.65
N VAL A 40 -6.72 0.46 -2.59
CA VAL A 40 -6.56 1.92 -2.74
C VAL A 40 -7.89 2.59 -3.03
N MET A 41 -8.69 2.05 -3.96
CA MET A 41 -10.03 2.58 -4.25
C MET A 41 -10.92 2.56 -3.00
N LYS A 42 -10.94 1.45 -2.27
CA LYS A 42 -11.71 1.31 -1.02
C LYS A 42 -11.25 2.28 0.07
N TYR A 43 -9.95 2.52 0.18
CA TYR A 43 -9.37 3.50 1.09
C TYR A 43 -9.85 4.92 0.76
N HIS A 44 -9.85 5.33 -0.52
CA HIS A 44 -10.37 6.64 -0.94
C HIS A 44 -11.88 6.79 -0.72
N LEU A 45 -12.64 5.68 -0.74
CA LEU A 45 -14.05 5.65 -0.35
C LEU A 45 -14.27 5.68 1.18
N GLY A 46 -13.19 5.70 1.97
CA GLY A 46 -13.26 5.71 3.43
C GLY A 46 -13.66 4.36 4.05
N THR A 47 -13.52 3.27 3.29
CA THR A 47 -13.93 1.91 3.75
C THR A 47 -12.77 1.08 4.29
N LEU A 48 -11.54 1.52 4.09
CA LEU A 48 -10.33 0.93 4.67
C LEU A 48 -9.53 2.00 5.41
N GLU A 49 -8.75 1.56 6.38
CA GLU A 49 -7.90 2.41 7.21
C GLU A 49 -6.41 2.14 6.93
N ARG A 50 -5.57 3.03 7.44
CA ARG A 50 -4.12 2.83 7.48
C ARG A 50 -3.76 2.11 8.77
N ILE A 51 -2.90 1.11 8.67
CA ILE A 51 -2.36 0.40 9.84
C ILE A 51 -0.83 0.48 9.84
N GLY A 52 -0.26 0.60 11.03
CA GLY A 52 1.19 0.49 11.22
C GLY A 52 1.63 -0.97 11.22
N VAL A 53 2.66 -1.30 10.45
CA VAL A 53 3.28 -2.64 10.40
C VAL A 53 4.79 -2.53 10.48
N ILE A 54 5.46 -3.60 10.91
CA ILE A 54 6.91 -3.68 10.93
C ILE A 54 7.40 -4.42 9.69
N CYS A 55 8.13 -3.73 8.82
CA CYS A 55 8.73 -4.29 7.61
C CYS A 55 10.24 -3.99 7.60
N GLY A 56 11.08 -5.03 7.56
CA GLY A 56 12.53 -4.87 7.55
C GLY A 56 13.10 -4.13 8.78
N GLY A 57 12.45 -4.28 9.95
CA GLY A 57 12.84 -3.58 11.19
C GLY A 57 12.41 -2.10 11.26
N LYS A 58 11.71 -1.60 10.24
CA LYS A 58 11.13 -0.25 10.21
C LYS A 58 9.63 -0.31 10.39
N SER A 59 9.07 0.65 11.11
CA SER A 59 7.61 0.85 11.13
C SER A 59 7.21 1.60 9.87
N ILE A 60 6.26 1.04 9.12
CA ILE A 60 5.65 1.63 7.94
C ILE A 60 4.13 1.62 8.10
N GLU A 61 3.45 2.55 7.45
CA GLU A 61 1.99 2.56 7.37
C GLU A 61 1.54 1.95 6.05
N VAL A 62 0.49 1.13 6.09
CA VAL A 62 -0.04 0.45 4.90
C VAL A 62 -1.57 0.48 4.90
N ILE A 63 -2.18 0.44 3.72
CA ILE A 63 -3.61 0.15 3.56
C ILE A 63 -3.79 -1.37 3.69
N SER A 64 -4.69 -1.82 4.57
CA SER A 64 -5.00 -3.24 4.77
C SER A 64 -6.49 -3.51 4.73
#